data_AF-T1B7V7-F1
#
_entry.id   AF-T1B7V7-F1
#
_cell.length_a   1.000
_cell.length_b   1.000
_cell.length_c   1.000
_cell.angle_alpha   90.00
_cell.angle_beta   90.00
_cell.angle_gamma   90.00
#
_symmetry.space_group_name_H-M   'P 1'
#
loop_
_entity.id
_entity.type
_entity.pdbx_description
1 polymer ?
#
loop_
_entity_poly.entity_id
_entity_poly.type
_entity_poly.pdbx_seq_one_letter_code
_entity_poly.pdbx_strand_id
1 'polypeptide(L)'
;PTSNLVCIAANPAGNRDVTIANAFMRQIHGAMSIDSPVPLVPLQNREFFGSTTTLREEILGAQDMHRILDELGLDACSMRADDPRSDRLLILRHTLMNPFIIDDENGISYIDRYFEYLSRRVALLLPAKPSSSTT
;
A
#
# COMPACT_ATOMS: atom_id res chain seq x y z
N PRO A 1 -2.04 -2.03 -16.41
CA PRO A 1 -3.41 -2.36 -15.92
C PRO A 1 -4.31 -2.58 -17.13
N THR A 2 -5.22 -3.55 -17.10
CA THR A 2 -6.14 -3.84 -18.23
C THR A 2 -7.34 -2.88 -18.28
N SER A 3 -7.57 -2.13 -17.21
CA SER A 3 -8.64 -1.13 -17.07
C SER A 3 -8.14 0.05 -16.21
N ASN A 4 -9.05 0.90 -15.75
CA ASN A 4 -8.82 2.03 -14.85
C ASN A 4 -8.55 1.66 -13.38
N LEU A 5 -8.48 0.37 -13.06
CA LEU A 5 -8.27 -0.11 -11.70
C LEU A 5 -6.81 -0.49 -11.48
N VAL A 6 -6.19 0.15 -10.49
CA VAL A 6 -4.79 -0.07 -10.11
C VAL A 6 -4.75 -0.52 -8.66
N CYS A 7 -4.04 -1.62 -8.40
CA CYS A 7 -3.83 -2.15 -7.06
C CYS A 7 -2.35 -2.03 -6.69
N ILE A 8 -2.09 -1.68 -5.43
CA ILE A 8 -0.72 -1.56 -4.90
C ILE A 8 -0.63 -2.34 -3.60
N ALA A 9 0.38 -3.21 -3.51
CA ALA A 9 0.81 -3.88 -2.29
C ALA A 9 2.25 -3.48 -2.00
N ALA A 10 2.61 -3.36 -0.72
CA ALA A 10 3.97 -3.06 -0.31
C ALA A 10 4.32 -3.84 0.96
N ASN A 11 5.60 -4.16 1.09
CA ASN A 11 6.16 -4.90 2.21
C ASN A 11 7.44 -4.19 2.69
N PRO A 12 7.61 -3.93 4.01
CA PRO A 12 8.88 -3.44 4.53
C PRO A 12 10.03 -4.37 4.15
N ALA A 13 11.16 -3.81 3.73
CA ALA A 13 12.32 -4.60 3.33
C ALA A 13 12.79 -5.53 4.48
N GLY A 14 12.97 -6.82 4.17
CA GLY A 14 13.37 -7.83 5.14
C GLY A 14 12.22 -8.44 5.95
N ASN A 15 11.00 -7.91 5.86
CA ASN A 15 9.84 -8.56 6.47
C ASN A 15 9.39 -9.77 5.65
N ARG A 16 9.09 -10.88 6.34
CA ARG A 16 8.51 -12.10 5.75
C ARG A 16 7.11 -12.42 6.25
N ASP A 17 6.55 -11.62 7.18
CA ASP A 17 5.29 -11.90 7.85
C ASP A 17 4.13 -11.07 7.27
N VAL A 18 3.07 -11.75 6.81
CA VAL A 18 1.84 -11.12 6.28
C VAL A 18 1.17 -10.19 7.30
N THR A 19 1.21 -10.51 8.60
CA THR A 19 0.65 -9.65 9.65
C THR A 19 1.33 -8.28 9.67
N ILE A 20 2.67 -8.27 9.56
CA ILE A 20 3.47 -7.04 9.54
C ILE A 20 3.20 -6.26 8.26
N ALA A 21 3.17 -6.92 7.09
CA ALA A 21 2.85 -6.28 5.82
C ALA A 21 1.45 -5.64 5.82
N ASN A 22 0.45 -6.36 6.34
CA ASN A 22 -0.90 -5.85 6.47
C ASN A 22 -0.98 -4.66 7.44
N ALA A 23 -0.25 -4.70 8.56
CA ALA A 23 -0.20 -3.59 9.50
C ALA A 23 0.44 -2.35 8.86
N PHE A 24 1.51 -2.54 8.08
CA PHE A 24 2.17 -1.48 7.32
C PHE A 24 1.22 -0.85 6.29
N MET A 25 0.53 -1.66 5.48
CA MET A 25 -0.45 -1.18 4.51
C MET A 25 -1.64 -0.47 5.17
N ARG A 26 -2.10 -0.92 6.35
CA ARG A 26 -3.13 -0.21 7.13
C ARG A 26 -2.67 1.18 7.57
N GLN A 27 -1.42 1.33 7.98
CA GLN A 27 -0.88 2.64 8.38
C GLN A 27 -0.76 3.59 7.19
N ILE A 28 -0.32 3.11 6.02
CA ILE A 28 -0.30 3.89 4.78
C ILE A 28 -1.73 4.34 4.43
N HIS A 29 -2.70 3.41 4.41
CA HIS A 29 -4.10 3.74 4.15
C HIS A 29 -4.67 4.72 5.17
N GLY A 30 -4.32 4.61 6.45
CA GLY A 30 -4.77 5.50 7.52
C GLY A 30 -4.41 6.98 7.27
N ALA A 31 -3.36 7.27 6.50
CA ALA A 31 -3.00 8.63 6.09
C ALA A 31 -3.85 9.18 4.93
N MET A 32 -4.53 8.29 4.19
CA MET A 32 -5.37 8.59 3.02
C MET A 32 -6.87 8.47 3.33
N SER A 33 -7.22 7.73 4.37
CA SER A 33 -8.61 7.46 4.77
C SER A 33 -9.22 8.65 5.50
N ILE A 34 -10.51 8.88 5.24
CA ILE A 34 -11.30 9.91 5.91
C ILE A 34 -11.59 9.53 7.36
N ASP A 35 -11.83 8.24 7.61
CA ASP A 35 -12.26 7.68 8.90
C ASP A 35 -11.09 7.30 9.82
N SER A 36 -9.96 8.01 9.71
CA SER A 36 -8.77 7.71 10.51
C SER A 36 -8.93 8.21 11.96
N PRO A 37 -8.66 7.37 12.98
CA PRO A 37 -8.78 7.74 14.40
C PRO A 37 -7.62 8.61 14.94
N VAL A 38 -6.60 8.87 14.11
CA VAL A 38 -5.45 9.78 14.37
C VAL A 38 -5.94 11.23 14.19
N PRO A 39 -5.42 12.25 14.93
CA PRO A 39 -6.02 13.59 14.98
C PRO A 39 -6.43 14.13 13.60
N LEU A 40 -7.64 14.68 13.59
CA LEU A 40 -8.40 15.14 12.44
C LEU A 40 -7.55 16.08 11.57
N VAL A 41 -6.83 15.54 10.59
CA VAL A 41 -6.31 16.37 9.50
C VAL A 41 -7.55 16.89 8.78
N PRO A 42 -7.76 18.22 8.70
CA PRO A 42 -8.88 18.76 7.95
C PRO A 42 -8.91 18.13 6.56
N LEU A 43 -10.09 17.74 6.09
CA LEU A 43 -10.23 17.02 4.81
C LEU A 43 -9.53 17.76 3.66
N GLN A 44 -9.55 19.10 3.72
CA GLN A 44 -8.91 20.02 2.77
C GLN A 44 -7.38 19.89 2.71
N ASN A 45 -6.75 19.41 3.78
CA ASN A 45 -5.29 19.24 3.87
C ASN A 45 -4.83 17.84 3.44
N ARG A 46 -5.74 16.97 3.01
CA ARG A 46 -5.37 15.65 2.45
C ARG A 46 -4.97 15.80 0.99
N GLU A 47 -3.73 15.42 0.70
CA GLU A 47 -3.18 15.46 -0.66
C GLU A 47 -3.82 14.40 -1.58
N PHE A 48 -4.06 13.20 -1.06
CA PHE A 48 -4.59 12.07 -1.83
C PHE A 48 -5.55 11.20 -1.02
N PHE A 49 -6.49 10.57 -1.74
CA PHE A 49 -7.46 9.62 -1.21
C PHE A 49 -7.22 8.24 -1.82
N GLY A 50 -7.55 7.20 -1.07
CA GLY A 50 -7.41 5.83 -1.50
C GLY A 50 -8.40 4.93 -0.80
N SER A 51 -8.68 3.78 -1.39
CA SER A 51 -9.43 2.72 -0.76
C SER A 51 -8.53 1.50 -0.58
N THR A 52 -8.95 0.57 0.25
CA THR A 52 -8.34 -0.75 0.35
C THR A 52 -9.27 -1.83 -0.18
N THR A 53 -8.69 -2.96 -0.53
CA THR A 53 -9.38 -4.25 -0.63
C THR A 53 -8.45 -5.34 -0.13
N THR A 54 -8.92 -6.58 -0.09
CA THR A 54 -8.14 -7.72 0.41
C THR A 54 -8.14 -8.85 -0.60
N LEU A 55 -6.98 -9.49 -0.79
CA LEU A 55 -6.86 -10.73 -1.53
C LEU A 55 -6.93 -11.90 -0.55
N ARG A 56 -7.75 -12.91 -0.88
CA ARG A 56 -7.90 -14.13 -0.08
C ARG A 56 -7.55 -15.34 -0.91
N GLU A 57 -6.88 -16.30 -0.28
CA GLU A 57 -6.47 -17.54 -0.94
C GLU A 57 -7.68 -18.31 -1.48
N GLU A 58 -8.78 -18.34 -0.73
CA GLU A 58 -10.03 -19.03 -1.13
C GLU A 58 -10.65 -18.51 -2.44
N ILE A 59 -10.39 -17.24 -2.79
CA ILE A 59 -10.92 -16.59 -4.00
C ILE A 59 -9.90 -16.67 -5.13
N LEU A 60 -8.62 -16.45 -4.83
CA LEU A 60 -7.56 -16.34 -5.82
C LEU A 60 -6.97 -17.69 -6.22
N GLY A 61 -7.04 -18.67 -5.32
CA GLY A 61 -6.34 -19.95 -5.39
C GLY A 61 -4.94 -19.88 -4.75
N ALA A 62 -4.51 -21.01 -4.18
CA ALA A 62 -3.23 -21.13 -3.46
C ALA A 62 -2.01 -20.79 -4.32
N GLN A 63 -1.99 -21.21 -5.59
CA GLN A 63 -0.86 -20.98 -6.48
C GLN A 63 -0.62 -19.49 -6.75
N ASP A 64 -1.67 -18.75 -7.11
CA ASP A 64 -1.56 -17.32 -7.38
C ASP A 64 -1.33 -16.51 -6.10
N MET A 65 -1.92 -16.93 -4.98
CA MET A 65 -1.63 -16.30 -3.69
C MET A 65 -0.15 -16.46 -3.32
N HIS A 66 0.39 -17.68 -3.39
CA HIS A 66 1.80 -17.94 -3.11
C HIS A 66 2.73 -17.13 -4.01
N ARG A 67 2.42 -17.05 -5.31
CA ARG A 67 3.20 -16.22 -6.25
C ARG A 67 3.21 -14.75 -5.83
N ILE A 68 2.06 -14.18 -5.48
CA ILE A 68 1.97 -12.78 -5.04
C ILE A 68 2.74 -12.56 -3.74
N LEU A 69 2.63 -13.48 -2.78
CA LEU A 69 3.36 -13.38 -1.51
C LEU A 69 4.87 -13.45 -1.75
N ASP A 70 5.34 -14.36 -2.60
CA ASP A 70 6.76 -14.49 -2.94
C ASP A 70 7.31 -13.24 -3.67
N GLU A 71 6.56 -12.68 -4.63
CA GLU A 71 6.90 -11.42 -5.29
C GLU A 71 7.01 -10.24 -4.31
N LEU A 72 6.27 -10.28 -3.19
CA LEU A 72 6.35 -9.31 -2.10
C LEU A 72 7.44 -9.64 -1.07
N GLY A 73 8.12 -10.79 -1.18
CA GLY A 73 9.10 -11.27 -0.21
C GLY A 73 8.49 -11.82 1.08
N LEU A 74 7.22 -12.20 1.06
CA LEU A 74 6.48 -12.76 2.18
C LEU A 74 6.53 -14.29 2.17
N ASP A 75 6.61 -14.88 3.35
CA ASP A 75 6.48 -16.32 3.52
C ASP A 75 5.00 -16.71 3.46
N ALA A 76 4.63 -17.58 2.51
CA ALA A 76 3.29 -18.13 2.39
C ALA A 76 2.81 -18.80 3.68
N CYS A 77 3.71 -19.43 4.45
CA CYS A 77 3.36 -20.05 5.72
C CYS A 77 2.95 -19.05 6.82
N SER A 78 3.23 -17.75 6.63
CA SER A 78 2.75 -16.69 7.53
C SER A 78 1.31 -16.26 7.24
N MET A 79 0.72 -16.64 6.10
CA MET A 79 -0.69 -16.48 5.81
C MET A 79 -1.48 -17.57 6.54
N ARG A 80 -2.37 -17.17 7.44
CA ARG A 80 -3.05 -18.07 8.37
C ARG A 80 -4.55 -17.84 8.34
N ALA A 81 -5.30 -18.83 7.86
CA ALA A 81 -6.76 -18.75 7.75
C ALA A 81 -7.46 -18.56 9.11
N ASP A 82 -6.81 -18.95 10.21
CA ASP A 82 -7.32 -18.82 11.59
C ASP A 82 -6.96 -17.50 12.26
N ASP A 83 -6.12 -16.66 11.66
CA ASP A 83 -5.72 -15.36 12.20
C ASP A 83 -6.23 -14.20 11.32
N PRO A 84 -7.23 -13.42 11.79
CA PRO A 84 -7.78 -12.27 11.04
C PRO A 84 -6.77 -11.19 10.63
N ARG A 85 -5.56 -11.19 11.21
CA ARG A 85 -4.50 -10.25 10.84
C ARG A 85 -3.73 -10.69 9.60
N SER A 86 -3.76 -11.97 9.28
CA SER A 86 -2.99 -12.62 8.22
C SER A 86 -3.81 -13.60 7.36
N ASP A 87 -5.13 -13.70 7.54
CA ASP A 87 -6.04 -14.54 6.73
C ASP A 87 -6.27 -14.00 5.31
N ARG A 88 -5.69 -12.85 4.99
CA ARG A 88 -5.81 -12.13 3.72
C ARG A 88 -4.65 -11.17 3.54
N LEU A 89 -4.33 -10.80 2.30
CA LEU A 89 -3.38 -9.73 2.00
C LEU A 89 -4.13 -8.41 1.77
N LEU A 90 -3.77 -7.36 2.51
CA LEU A 90 -4.34 -6.02 2.35
C LEU A 90 -3.62 -5.25 1.24
N ILE A 91 -4.39 -4.70 0.30
CA ILE A 91 -3.87 -3.92 -0.82
C ILE A 91 -4.60 -2.58 -0.94
N LEU A 92 -3.90 -1.56 -1.44
CA LEU A 92 -4.54 -0.33 -1.90
C LEU A 92 -5.20 -0.57 -3.25
N ARG A 93 -6.35 0.08 -3.46
CA ARG A 93 -7.13 0.05 -4.70
C ARG A 93 -7.44 1.48 -5.13
N HIS A 94 -7.05 1.80 -6.37
CA HIS A 94 -7.29 3.08 -7.01
C HIS A 94 -8.14 2.88 -8.25
N THR A 95 -9.20 3.67 -8.37
CA THR A 95 -9.99 3.76 -9.61
C THR A 95 -9.68 5.09 -10.27
N LEU A 96 -8.97 5.05 -11.39
CA LEU A 96 -8.49 6.21 -12.12
C LEU A 96 -9.55 6.66 -13.13
N MET A 97 -10.55 7.41 -12.66
CA MET A 97 -11.63 7.96 -13.50
C MET A 97 -11.45 9.42 -13.88
N ASN A 98 -10.53 10.13 -13.22
CA ASN A 98 -10.29 11.55 -13.52
C ASN A 98 -9.48 11.65 -14.84
N PRO A 99 -10.02 12.26 -15.90
CA PRO A 99 -9.29 12.40 -17.17
C PRO A 99 -8.11 13.36 -17.06
N PHE A 100 -8.04 14.18 -16.01
CA PHE A 100 -6.98 15.19 -15.79
C PHE A 100 -5.89 14.69 -14.83
N ILE A 101 -5.66 13.37 -14.76
CA ILE A 101 -4.58 12.80 -13.94
C ILE A 101 -3.20 13.18 -14.47
N ILE A 102 -3.10 13.40 -15.78
CA ILE A 102 -1.94 13.96 -16.45
C ILE A 102 -2.42 15.22 -17.15
N ASP A 103 -1.78 16.34 -16.84
CA ASP A 103 -2.03 17.64 -17.41
C ASP A 103 -0.75 18.09 -18.11
N ASP A 104 -0.64 17.70 -19.38
CA ASP A 104 0.53 17.99 -20.22
C ASP A 104 0.68 19.49 -20.49
N GLU A 105 -0.43 20.25 -20.50
CA GLU A 105 -0.43 21.69 -20.76
C GLU A 105 0.28 22.46 -19.64
N ASN A 106 0.08 22.05 -18.39
CA ASN A 106 0.71 22.65 -17.21
C ASN A 106 1.92 21.86 -16.70
N GLY A 107 2.27 20.74 -17.34
CA GLY A 107 3.35 19.85 -16.93
C GLY A 107 3.11 19.18 -15.56
N ILE A 108 1.85 18.94 -15.20
CA ILE A 108 1.46 18.36 -13.92
C ILE A 108 1.11 16.88 -14.10
N SER A 109 1.82 16.02 -13.37
CA SER A 109 1.49 14.60 -13.26
C SER A 109 1.00 14.31 -11.84
N TYR A 110 -0.30 14.08 -11.68
CA TYR A 110 -0.84 13.65 -10.38
C TYR A 110 -0.39 12.23 -10.02
N ILE A 111 0.06 11.45 -11.00
CA ILE A 111 0.70 10.14 -10.78
C ILE A 111 2.03 10.32 -10.06
N ASP A 112 2.89 11.22 -10.55
CA ASP A 112 4.20 11.45 -9.94
C ASP A 112 4.05 12.04 -8.53
N ARG A 113 3.16 13.02 -8.38
CA ARG A 113 2.82 13.60 -7.07
C ARG A 113 2.26 12.56 -6.11
N TYR A 114 1.49 11.59 -6.61
CA TYR A 114 0.98 10.47 -5.81
C TYR A 114 2.11 9.56 -5.31
N PHE A 115 3.08 9.22 -6.17
CA PHE A 115 4.23 8.43 -5.76
C PHE A 115 5.18 9.18 -4.83
N GLU A 116 5.36 10.49 -5.00
CA GLU A 116 6.08 11.33 -4.03
C GLU A 116 5.38 11.32 -2.66
N TYR A 117 4.05 11.49 -2.65
CA TYR A 117 3.26 11.40 -1.42
C TYR A 117 3.42 10.03 -0.76
N LEU A 118 3.26 8.93 -1.51
CA LEU A 118 3.44 7.58 -0.99
C LEU A 118 4.85 7.38 -0.43
N SER A 119 5.87 7.87 -1.12
CA SER A 119 7.26 7.78 -0.67
C SER A 119 7.46 8.48 0.68
N ARG A 120 6.88 9.68 0.86
CA ARG A 120 6.90 10.37 2.16
C ARG A 120 6.18 9.57 3.25
N ARG A 121 5.03 8.95 2.94
CA ARG A 121 4.29 8.12 3.89
C ARG A 121 5.07 6.87 4.28
N VAL A 122 5.68 6.18 3.33
CA VAL A 122 6.53 5.02 3.57
C VAL A 122 7.73 5.40 4.44
N ALA A 123 8.41 6.50 4.15
CA ALA A 123 9.58 6.96 4.90
C ALA A 123 9.27 7.25 6.38
N LEU A 124 8.06 7.72 6.71
CA LEU A 124 7.64 7.96 8.10
C LEU A 124 7.41 6.67 8.90
N LEU A 125 7.16 5.54 8.21
CA LEU A 125 6.87 4.26 8.83
C LEU A 125 8.11 3.37 8.95
N LEU A 126 9.11 3.60 8.10
CA LEU A 126 10.36 2.87 8.15
C LEU A 126 11.27 3.46 9.24
N PRO A 127 12.03 2.62 9.97
CA PRO A 127 13.05 3.11 10.89
C PRO A 127 14.07 3.96 10.11
N ALA A 128 14.60 5.00 10.75
CA ALA A 128 15.65 5.82 10.16
C ALA A 128 16.82 4.92 9.75
N LYS A 129 17.23 5.00 8.48
CA LYS A 129 18.38 4.24 7.98
C LYS A 129 19.61 4.69 8.78
N PRO A 130 20.35 3.79 9.45
CA PRO A 130 21.60 4.19 10.09
C PRO A 130 22.52 4.75 9.01
N SER A 131 23.08 5.94 9.25
CA SER A 131 24.05 6.54 8.33
C SER A 131 25.19 5.56 8.13
N SER A 132 25.38 5.10 6.90
CA SER A 132 26.53 4.29 6.53
C SER A 132 27.79 5.13 6.73
N SER A 133 28.47 4.91 7.86
CA SER A 133 29.82 5.40 8.10
C SER A 133 30.72 4.86 6.99
N THR A 134 31.14 5.75 6.10
CA THR A 134 32.13 5.46 5.07
C THR A 134 33.45 5.19 5.80
N THR A 135 34.05 4.02 5.55
CA THR A 135 35.44 3.72 5.91
C THR A 135 36.26 3.74 4.62
#